data_AF-A0A3M8B8R0-F1
#
_entry.id   AF-A0A3M8B8R0-F1
#
_cell.length_a   1.000
_cell.length_b   1.000
_cell.length_c   1.000
_cell.angle_alpha   90.00
_cell.angle_beta   90.00
_cell.angle_gamma   90.00
#
_symmetry.space_group_name_H-M   'P 1'
#
loop_
_entity.id
_entity.type
_entity.pdbx_description
1 polymer ?
#
loop_
_entity_poly.entity_id
_entity_poly.type
_entity_poly.pdbx_seq_one_letter_code
_entity_poly.pdbx_strand_id
1 'polypeptide(L)'
;MTRRKTHEQYIEEVFLKHGDKYTVLGRYNNQREKILIKCNICNHEWEPVAYSIIHKTKPKGCPECGKKNIARKNLSRLLAIAENKKITKSEFTKRLKEKFQNKITIFGDFINMKLPVTFKCDKNHVFTTKPHNIISKKTKIGCPYCANCVKRTADEFKNIVKTLGKNEYTILGEYKNSSTKIKIKHKQCGFEYLVRPIDFINGYRCGNCSTRKKKSHEEFENEVYQLVGSEYTILSKYENTMSKILIKHKTCGNTYKVTPNMFLRGNRCPYCKESKGEKLIAKILELYNVIYNRQFAFESCKNITKLRFDFSIKSKETHFLVEYDGIQHFIPSFGKDSFLRTKATDQIKNQYCIQNDIPLIRIPYWEYDNIEYILEHVLAYFRLIDKQDVDKDLVHKFLVNHPDWSHEKYISQAS
;
A
#
# COMPACT_ATOMS: atom_id res chain seq x y z
N MET A 1 -6.39 12.95 -49.67
CA MET A 1 -5.45 14.07 -49.95
C MET A 1 -5.83 15.25 -49.06
N THR A 2 -4.93 15.75 -48.22
CA THR A 2 -5.18 16.96 -47.42
C THR A 2 -5.32 18.16 -48.35
N ARG A 3 -6.50 18.81 -48.35
CA ARG A 3 -6.80 19.99 -49.17
C ARG A 3 -5.73 21.07 -48.91
N ARG A 4 -5.03 21.52 -49.96
CA ARG A 4 -4.05 22.62 -49.84
C ARG A 4 -4.80 23.88 -49.46
N LYS A 5 -4.29 24.62 -48.47
CA LYS A 5 -4.86 25.91 -48.03
C LYS A 5 -4.76 26.92 -49.18
N THR A 6 -5.79 27.76 -49.34
CA THR A 6 -5.72 28.90 -50.27
C THR A 6 -4.91 30.04 -49.68
N HIS A 7 -4.62 31.06 -50.49
CA HIS A 7 -3.88 32.23 -50.03
C HIS A 7 -4.66 33.02 -48.97
N GLU A 8 -5.96 33.16 -49.16
CA GLU A 8 -6.88 33.86 -48.25
C GLU A 8 -6.97 33.13 -46.91
N GLN A 9 -7.08 31.80 -46.95
CA GLN A 9 -7.09 30.95 -45.75
C GLN A 9 -5.79 31.06 -44.94
N TYR A 10 -4.65 31.24 -45.61
CA TYR A 10 -3.38 31.45 -44.93
C TYR A 10 -3.29 32.83 -44.27
N ILE A 11 -3.77 33.88 -44.94
CA ILE A 11 -3.82 35.24 -44.37
C ILE A 11 -4.69 35.25 -43.11
N GLU A 12 -5.88 34.64 -43.17
CA GLU A 12 -6.78 34.53 -42.04
C GLU A 12 -6.13 33.79 -40.86
N GLU A 13 -5.42 32.69 -41.11
CA GLU A 13 -4.73 31.94 -40.05
C GLU A 13 -3.57 32.72 -39.40
N VAL A 14 -2.83 33.51 -40.19
CA VAL A 14 -1.80 34.42 -39.66
C VAL A 14 -2.44 35.47 -38.75
N PHE A 15 -3.58 36.05 -39.17
CA PHE A 15 -4.34 37.01 -38.38
C PHE A 15 -4.89 36.38 -37.10
N LEU A 16 -5.50 35.20 -37.16
CA LEU A 16 -5.99 34.48 -35.98
C LEU A 16 -4.86 34.15 -34.97
N LYS A 17 -3.64 33.93 -35.46
CA LYS A 17 -2.50 33.60 -34.60
C LYS A 17 -1.81 34.80 -33.97
N HIS A 18 -1.69 35.90 -34.71
CA HIS A 18 -0.85 37.03 -34.31
C HIS A 18 -1.58 38.36 -34.22
N GLY A 19 -2.87 38.40 -34.57
CA GLY A 19 -3.64 39.63 -34.76
C GLY A 19 -3.02 40.50 -35.85
N ASP A 20 -3.10 41.82 -35.67
CA ASP A 20 -2.54 42.83 -36.58
C ASP A 20 -1.02 42.97 -36.53
N LYS A 21 -0.31 42.05 -35.88
CA LYS A 21 1.16 42.16 -35.75
C LYS A 21 1.88 41.97 -37.07
N TYR A 22 1.29 41.24 -38.01
CA TYR A 22 1.91 40.90 -39.28
C TYR A 22 0.98 41.10 -40.47
N THR A 23 1.53 41.65 -41.55
CA THR A 23 0.86 41.78 -42.85
C THR A 23 1.57 40.89 -43.87
N VAL A 24 0.84 39.98 -44.50
CA VAL A 24 1.36 39.09 -45.55
C VAL A 24 1.40 39.87 -46.86
N LEU A 25 2.60 40.06 -47.43
CA LEU A 25 2.82 40.81 -48.67
C LEU A 25 3.02 39.88 -49.88
N GLY A 26 3.58 38.69 -49.67
CA GLY A 26 3.83 37.71 -50.73
C GLY A 26 2.67 36.75 -50.96
N ARG A 27 2.60 36.15 -52.15
CA ARG A 27 1.61 35.11 -52.46
C ARG A 27 1.95 33.79 -51.75
N TYR A 28 0.96 33.16 -51.12
CA TYR A 28 1.11 31.86 -50.50
C TYR A 28 0.98 30.74 -51.52
N ASN A 29 2.04 29.95 -51.69
CA ASN A 29 2.05 28.77 -52.57
C ASN A 29 1.86 27.47 -51.80
N ASN A 30 2.66 27.25 -50.75
CA ASN A 30 2.54 26.11 -49.84
C ASN A 30 3.23 26.37 -48.49
N GLN A 31 3.02 25.45 -47.54
CA GLN A 31 3.49 25.59 -46.16
C GLN A 31 5.03 25.59 -46.00
N ARG A 32 5.77 25.01 -46.95
CA ARG A 32 7.22 24.85 -46.87
C ARG A 32 7.99 25.93 -47.60
N GLU A 33 7.30 26.68 -48.46
CA GLU A 33 7.88 27.82 -49.17
C GLU A 33 7.97 29.07 -48.29
N LYS A 34 8.89 29.95 -48.68
CA LYS A 34 9.02 31.27 -48.08
C LYS A 34 7.91 32.18 -48.56
N ILE A 35 7.49 33.09 -47.70
CA ILE A 35 6.48 34.09 -48.03
C ILE A 35 6.91 35.43 -47.45
N LEU A 36 6.82 36.50 -48.24
CA LEU A 36 7.17 37.84 -47.77
C LEU A 36 6.11 38.33 -46.76
N ILE A 37 6.57 38.73 -45.57
CA ILE A 37 5.71 39.24 -44.50
C ILE A 37 6.34 40.49 -43.86
N LYS A 38 5.48 41.42 -43.44
CA LYS A 38 5.85 42.66 -42.75
C LYS A 38 5.42 42.63 -41.29
N CYS A 39 6.28 43.08 -40.39
CA CYS A 39 5.95 43.28 -38.98
C CYS A 39 5.45 44.70 -38.76
N ASN A 40 4.19 44.86 -38.36
CA ASN A 40 3.57 46.17 -38.16
C ASN A 40 4.08 46.87 -36.88
N ILE A 41 4.82 46.17 -36.01
CA ILE A 41 5.42 46.76 -34.81
C ILE A 41 6.74 47.48 -35.13
N CYS A 42 7.52 46.97 -36.08
CA CYS A 42 8.87 47.49 -36.35
C CYS A 42 9.13 47.79 -37.83
N ASN A 43 8.11 47.64 -38.67
CA ASN A 43 8.15 47.75 -40.13
C ASN A 43 9.19 46.89 -40.84
N HIS A 44 9.73 45.86 -40.16
CA HIS A 44 10.66 44.95 -40.79
C HIS A 44 9.94 43.97 -41.71
N GLU A 45 10.44 43.84 -42.94
CA GLU A 45 9.96 42.91 -43.95
C GLU A 45 10.98 41.77 -44.08
N TRP A 46 10.48 40.52 -44.04
CA TRP A 46 11.34 39.33 -44.18
C TRP A 46 10.58 38.16 -44.78
N GLU A 47 11.34 37.13 -45.20
CA GLU A 47 10.81 35.95 -45.89
C GLU A 47 10.94 34.68 -45.04
N PRO A 48 10.05 34.46 -44.05
CA PRO A 48 10.00 33.20 -43.32
C PRO A 48 9.37 32.09 -44.16
N VAL A 49 9.66 30.84 -43.79
CA VAL A 49 8.86 29.68 -44.24
C VAL A 49 7.44 29.83 -43.71
N ALA A 50 6.44 29.72 -44.57
CA ALA A 50 5.04 30.00 -44.24
C ALA A 50 4.55 29.24 -42.99
N TYR A 51 4.83 27.93 -42.91
CA TYR A 51 4.49 27.11 -41.74
C TYR A 51 5.07 27.63 -40.41
N SER A 52 6.25 28.26 -40.44
CA SER A 52 6.92 28.70 -39.22
C SER A 52 6.21 29.84 -38.51
N ILE A 53 5.45 30.66 -39.24
CA ILE A 53 4.66 31.77 -38.70
C ILE A 53 3.39 31.24 -38.04
N ILE A 54 2.74 30.24 -38.65
CA ILE A 54 1.48 29.65 -38.18
C ILE A 54 1.67 28.37 -37.34
N HIS A 55 2.89 28.09 -36.89
CA HIS A 55 3.20 26.86 -36.16
C HIS A 55 2.31 26.72 -34.91
N LYS A 56 1.68 25.54 -34.73
CA LYS A 56 0.64 25.32 -33.70
C LYS A 56 1.07 25.70 -32.28
N THR A 57 2.27 25.28 -31.87
CA THR A 57 2.77 25.43 -30.49
C THR A 57 3.89 26.46 -30.30
N LYS A 58 4.62 26.82 -31.36
CA LYS A 58 5.84 27.65 -31.30
C LYS A 58 6.01 28.48 -32.58
N PRO A 59 5.12 29.45 -32.82
CA PRO A 59 5.25 30.31 -34.00
C PRO A 59 6.51 31.17 -33.88
N LYS A 60 7.28 31.25 -34.97
CA LYS A 60 8.43 32.15 -35.04
C LYS A 60 7.92 33.57 -35.24
N GLY A 61 8.45 34.51 -34.46
CA GLY A 61 8.11 35.94 -34.58
C GLY A 61 9.11 36.73 -35.40
N CYS A 62 8.90 38.04 -35.50
CA CYS A 62 9.81 38.94 -36.18
C CYS A 62 11.24 38.89 -35.59
N PRO A 63 12.28 38.63 -36.40
CA PRO A 63 13.65 38.50 -35.93
C PRO A 63 14.21 39.79 -35.32
N GLU A 64 13.85 40.96 -35.87
CA GLU A 64 14.31 42.26 -35.37
C GLU A 64 13.69 42.63 -34.01
N CYS A 65 12.38 42.39 -33.84
CA CYS A 65 11.74 42.52 -32.54
C CYS A 65 12.35 41.56 -31.50
N GLY A 66 12.71 40.34 -31.93
CA GLY A 66 13.40 39.36 -31.09
C GLY A 66 14.76 39.87 -30.61
N LYS A 67 15.61 40.39 -31.51
CA LYS A 67 16.92 40.96 -31.18
C LYS A 67 16.82 42.14 -30.22
N LYS A 68 15.90 43.09 -30.47
CA LYS A 68 15.68 44.25 -29.59
C LYS A 68 15.23 43.85 -28.18
N ASN A 69 14.41 42.80 -28.06
CA ASN A 69 13.96 42.29 -26.75
C ASN A 69 15.10 41.59 -25.99
N ILE A 70 15.95 40.83 -26.68
CA ILE A 70 17.16 40.23 -26.10
C ILE A 70 18.11 41.31 -25.58
N ALA A 71 18.35 42.37 -26.37
CA ALA A 71 19.19 43.50 -25.96
C ALA A 71 18.65 44.21 -24.72
N ARG A 72 17.33 44.49 -24.66
CA ARG A 72 16.67 45.06 -23.46
C ARG A 72 16.83 44.18 -22.23
N LYS A 73 16.62 42.86 -22.34
CA LYS A 73 16.80 41.91 -21.22
C LYS A 73 18.24 41.89 -20.71
N ASN A 74 19.22 41.95 -21.61
CA ASN A 74 20.63 42.01 -21.25
C ASN A 74 20.98 43.33 -20.53
N LEU A 75 20.42 44.45 -20.96
CA LEU A 75 20.61 45.76 -20.31
C LEU A 75 20.03 45.79 -18.89
N SER A 76 18.80 45.29 -18.70
CA SER A 76 18.19 45.16 -17.36
C SER A 76 18.99 44.22 -16.44
N ARG A 77 19.63 43.20 -16.99
CA ARG A 77 20.50 42.28 -16.23
C ARG A 77 21.83 42.94 -15.83
N LEU A 78 22.38 43.80 -16.68
CA LEU A 78 23.61 44.54 -16.40
C LEU A 78 23.39 45.62 -15.33
N LEU A 79 22.26 46.34 -15.39
CA LEU A 79 21.87 47.32 -14.36
C LEU A 79 21.67 46.64 -12.99
N ALA A 80 21.03 45.47 -12.95
CA ALA A 80 20.85 44.69 -11.71
C ALA A 80 22.16 44.09 -11.13
N ILE A 81 23.20 43.95 -11.95
CA ILE A 81 24.55 43.54 -11.50
C ILE A 81 25.28 44.72 -10.86
N ALA A 82 25.11 45.94 -11.40
CA ALA A 82 25.72 47.15 -10.85
C ALA A 82 25.15 47.55 -9.48
N GLU A 83 23.87 47.27 -9.22
CA GLU A 83 23.19 47.60 -7.96
C GLU A 83 23.40 46.57 -6.82
N ASN A 84 24.05 45.43 -7.07
CA ASN A 84 24.33 44.44 -6.02
C ASN A 84 25.55 44.86 -5.17
N LYS A 85 25.29 45.49 -4.01
CA LYS A 85 26.28 45.71 -2.93
C LYS A 85 27.09 44.42 -2.67
N LYS A 86 28.41 44.47 -2.90
CA LYS A 86 29.34 43.38 -2.53
C LYS A 86 29.19 43.12 -1.01
N ILE A 87 28.74 41.92 -0.63
CA ILE A 87 28.67 41.50 0.78
C ILE A 87 30.09 41.55 1.38
N THR A 88 30.25 42.34 2.44
CA THR A 88 31.51 42.48 3.17
C THR A 88 31.74 41.30 4.12
N LYS A 89 32.98 41.10 4.59
CA LYS A 89 33.34 40.05 5.57
C LYS A 89 32.49 40.13 6.85
N SER A 90 32.23 41.35 7.33
CA SER A 90 31.42 41.60 8.53
C SER A 90 29.97 41.14 8.34
N GLU A 91 29.35 41.53 7.23
CA GLU A 91 27.97 41.14 6.88
C GLU A 91 27.84 39.62 6.67
N PHE A 92 28.81 38.97 6.02
CA PHE A 92 28.82 37.52 5.88
C PHE A 92 28.94 36.80 7.24
N THR A 93 29.79 37.30 8.13
CA THR A 93 29.97 36.73 9.48
C THR A 93 28.68 36.82 10.29
N LYS A 94 27.96 37.95 10.24
CA LYS A 94 26.67 38.11 10.92
C LYS A 94 25.65 37.06 10.46
N ARG A 95 25.47 36.91 9.15
CA ARG A 95 24.55 35.91 8.59
C ARG A 95 24.95 34.47 8.89
N LEU A 96 26.25 34.17 8.97
CA LEU A 96 26.76 32.86 9.36
C LEU A 96 26.39 32.54 10.83
N LYS A 97 26.55 33.52 11.72
CA LYS A 97 26.19 33.41 13.14
C LYS A 97 24.68 33.21 13.32
N GLU A 98 23.85 33.97 12.61
CA GLU A 98 22.38 33.84 12.66
C GLU A 98 21.92 32.45 12.19
N LYS A 99 22.48 31.93 11.08
CA LYS A 99 22.06 30.65 10.51
C LYS A 99 22.45 29.44 11.37
N PHE A 100 23.63 29.47 11.99
CA PHE A 100 24.18 28.32 12.70
C PHE A 100 24.36 28.55 14.21
N GLN A 101 23.85 29.64 14.77
CA GLN A 101 23.91 29.96 16.21
C GLN A 101 25.35 29.83 16.77
N ASN A 102 26.33 30.44 16.09
CA ASN A 102 27.77 30.37 16.39
C ASN A 102 28.43 28.97 16.29
N LYS A 103 27.74 27.93 15.82
CA LYS A 103 28.32 26.58 15.67
C LYS A 103 29.36 26.46 14.56
N ILE A 104 29.46 27.45 13.67
CA ILE A 104 30.43 27.49 12.55
C ILE A 104 31.08 28.87 12.51
N THR A 105 32.40 28.90 12.50
CA THR A 105 33.23 30.11 12.41
C THR A 105 34.12 30.10 11.18
N ILE A 106 34.52 31.29 10.73
CA ILE A 106 35.49 31.45 9.65
C ILE A 106 36.89 31.25 10.23
N PHE A 107 37.66 30.32 9.65
CA PHE A 107 39.02 30.00 10.09
C PHE A 107 40.10 30.52 9.13
N GLY A 108 39.79 30.66 7.84
CA GLY A 108 40.70 31.20 6.82
C GLY A 108 40.33 32.60 6.31
N ASP A 109 41.06 33.07 5.29
CA ASP A 109 40.84 34.39 4.70
C ASP A 109 39.57 34.46 3.85
N PHE A 110 38.66 35.36 4.25
CA PHE A 110 37.48 35.67 3.46
C PHE A 110 37.82 36.77 2.45
N ILE A 111 37.89 36.39 1.17
CA ILE A 111 38.11 37.33 0.07
C ILE A 111 36.76 37.73 -0.56
N ASN A 112 35.97 36.75 -0.99
CA ASN A 112 34.65 36.98 -1.58
C ASN A 112 33.76 35.72 -1.54
N MET A 113 32.51 35.85 -1.98
CA MET A 113 31.50 34.78 -1.93
C MET A 113 31.75 33.58 -2.87
N LYS A 114 32.65 33.72 -3.86
CA LYS A 114 32.90 32.72 -4.91
C LYS A 114 34.17 31.91 -4.65
N LEU A 115 35.14 32.47 -3.92
CA LEU A 115 36.36 31.77 -3.57
C LEU A 115 36.14 30.85 -2.35
N PRO A 116 36.79 29.68 -2.30
CA PRO A 116 36.73 28.82 -1.13
C PRO A 116 37.32 29.50 0.10
N VAL A 117 36.67 29.30 1.25
CA VAL A 117 37.10 29.77 2.57
C VAL A 117 37.11 28.59 3.51
N THR A 118 38.06 28.56 4.43
CA THR A 118 38.15 27.53 5.47
C THR A 118 37.30 27.91 6.66
N PHE A 119 36.46 26.98 7.11
CA PHE A 119 35.56 27.11 8.24
C PHE A 119 35.90 26.07 9.32
N LYS A 120 35.56 26.38 10.57
CA LYS A 120 35.69 25.49 11.71
C LYS A 120 34.34 25.36 12.41
N CYS A 121 33.93 24.13 12.77
CA CYS A 121 32.73 23.93 13.58
C CYS A 121 33.04 23.80 15.08
N ASP A 122 31.99 23.86 15.91
CA ASP A 122 32.01 23.61 17.36
C ASP A 122 32.67 22.28 17.76
N LYS A 123 32.48 21.22 16.95
CA LYS A 123 33.17 19.92 17.11
C LYS A 123 34.62 19.91 16.57
N ASN A 124 35.24 21.08 16.41
CA ASN A 124 36.60 21.28 15.90
C ASN A 124 36.94 20.77 14.48
N HIS A 125 35.96 20.31 13.70
CA HIS A 125 36.22 19.95 12.30
C HIS A 125 36.55 21.17 11.45
N VAL A 126 37.62 21.08 10.64
CA VAL A 126 38.05 22.10 9.69
C VAL A 126 37.69 21.67 8.27
N PHE A 127 36.98 22.53 7.53
CA PHE A 127 36.55 22.23 6.15
C PHE A 127 36.56 23.47 5.27
N THR A 128 36.85 23.27 3.99
CA THR A 128 36.92 24.35 3.00
C THR A 128 35.74 24.28 2.04
N THR A 129 35.00 25.37 1.91
CA THR A 129 33.88 25.48 0.96
C THR A 129 33.66 26.92 0.53
N LYS A 130 32.83 27.14 -0.50
CA LYS A 130 32.51 28.50 -0.95
C LYS A 130 31.48 29.15 0.00
N PRO A 131 31.66 30.41 0.41
CA PRO A 131 30.72 31.11 1.30
C PRO A 131 29.26 31.13 0.80
N HIS A 132 29.01 31.19 -0.52
CA HIS A 132 27.64 31.12 -1.03
C HIS A 132 26.98 29.75 -0.78
N ASN A 133 27.76 28.66 -0.76
CA ASN A 133 27.24 27.32 -0.52
C ASN A 133 26.81 27.13 0.93
N ILE A 134 27.48 27.77 1.89
CA ILE A 134 27.15 27.59 3.31
C ILE A 134 25.91 28.42 3.71
N ILE A 135 25.73 29.60 3.12
CA ILE A 135 24.69 30.55 3.52
C ILE A 135 23.39 30.44 2.72
N SER A 136 23.42 29.79 1.55
CA SER A 136 22.24 29.62 0.69
C SER A 136 21.04 29.04 1.46
N LYS A 137 19.84 29.54 1.17
CA LYS A 137 18.58 29.00 1.74
C LYS A 137 18.33 27.54 1.31
N LYS A 138 18.92 27.11 0.19
CA LYS A 138 18.76 25.75 -0.35
C LYS A 138 19.67 24.72 0.33
N THR A 139 20.76 25.14 0.96
CA THR A 139 21.71 24.25 1.61
C THR A 139 21.40 24.16 3.11
N LYS A 140 20.95 22.97 3.54
CA LYS A 140 20.70 22.62 4.95
C LYS A 140 21.94 22.07 5.67
N ILE A 141 23.00 21.77 4.92
CA ILE A 141 24.21 21.11 5.42
C ILE A 141 25.24 22.17 5.79
N GLY A 142 25.63 22.22 7.06
CA GLY A 142 26.70 23.08 7.58
C GLY A 142 28.06 22.38 7.48
N CYS A 143 28.54 21.84 8.59
CA CYS A 143 29.77 21.05 8.61
C CYS A 143 29.56 19.68 7.93
N PRO A 144 30.32 19.32 6.87
CA PRO A 144 30.16 18.05 6.17
C PRO A 144 30.53 16.85 7.03
N TYR A 145 31.42 17.02 8.02
CA TYR A 145 31.76 15.97 8.99
C TYR A 145 30.61 15.69 9.96
N CYS A 146 29.98 16.74 10.51
CA CYS A 146 28.82 16.60 11.38
C CYS A 146 27.60 16.05 10.64
N ALA A 147 27.46 16.37 9.36
CA ALA A 147 26.42 15.83 8.49
C ALA A 147 26.76 14.46 7.88
N ASN A 148 27.92 13.88 8.24
CA ASN A 148 28.40 12.57 7.76
C ASN A 148 28.48 12.47 6.22
N CYS A 149 28.75 13.59 5.54
CA CYS A 149 28.84 13.71 4.09
C CYS A 149 30.26 13.51 3.55
N VAL A 150 31.25 13.30 4.42
CA VAL A 150 32.66 13.09 4.04
C VAL A 150 32.87 11.63 3.64
N LYS A 151 33.59 11.42 2.54
CA LYS A 151 34.01 10.07 2.12
C LYS A 151 35.04 9.55 3.12
N ARG A 152 34.75 8.41 3.76
CA ARG A 152 35.68 7.76 4.69
C ARG A 152 36.91 7.23 3.97
N THR A 153 38.06 7.27 4.63
CA THR A 153 39.31 6.65 4.13
C THR A 153 39.31 5.14 4.38
N ALA A 154 40.23 4.42 3.75
CA ALA A 154 40.40 2.98 3.96
C ALA A 154 40.78 2.65 5.42
N ASP A 155 41.62 3.48 6.05
CA ASP A 155 42.07 3.25 7.42
C ASP A 155 40.98 3.58 8.45
N GLU A 156 40.18 4.61 8.20
CA GLU A 156 38.97 4.86 8.99
C GLU A 156 38.00 3.67 8.92
N PHE A 157 37.82 3.06 7.75
CA PHE A 157 36.96 1.88 7.62
C PHE A 157 37.52 0.66 8.36
N LYS A 158 38.84 0.41 8.29
CA LYS A 158 39.50 -0.66 9.07
C LYS A 158 39.25 -0.49 10.57
N ASN A 159 39.42 0.73 11.09
CA ASN A 159 39.16 1.04 12.50
C ASN A 159 37.69 0.81 12.87
N ILE A 160 36.76 1.23 12.02
CA ILE A 160 35.32 0.98 12.21
C ILE A 160 35.01 -0.52 12.27
N VAL A 161 35.57 -1.32 11.35
CA VAL A 161 35.35 -2.78 11.34
C VAL A 161 35.92 -3.42 12.60
N LYS A 162 37.10 -2.99 13.06
CA LYS A 162 37.71 -3.46 14.31
C LYS A 162 36.84 -3.13 15.52
N THR A 163 36.38 -1.88 15.63
CA THR A 163 35.59 -1.41 16.79
C THR A 163 34.16 -1.94 16.77
N LEU A 164 33.40 -1.75 15.69
CA LEU A 164 32.00 -2.16 15.59
C LEU A 164 31.82 -3.67 15.39
N GLY A 165 32.82 -4.33 14.82
CA GLY A 165 32.88 -5.78 14.67
C GLY A 165 33.54 -6.49 15.85
N LYS A 166 33.84 -5.79 16.96
CA LYS A 166 34.47 -6.35 18.18
C LYS A 166 35.70 -7.23 17.89
N ASN A 167 36.49 -6.84 16.88
CA ASN A 167 37.66 -7.58 16.40
C ASN A 167 37.38 -9.00 15.84
N GLU A 168 36.12 -9.34 15.57
CA GLU A 168 35.67 -10.64 15.04
C GLU A 168 35.75 -10.73 13.50
N TYR A 169 36.12 -9.65 12.82
CA TYR A 169 36.12 -9.57 11.36
C TYR A 169 37.50 -9.25 10.79
N THR A 170 37.83 -9.87 9.67
CA THR A 170 39.04 -9.61 8.88
C THR A 170 38.64 -9.08 7.51
N ILE A 171 39.25 -7.96 7.08
CA ILE A 171 39.04 -7.41 5.74
C ILE A 171 40.00 -8.10 4.77
N LEU A 172 39.46 -8.66 3.68
CA LEU A 172 40.23 -9.40 2.66
C LEU A 172 40.34 -8.65 1.33
N GLY A 173 39.62 -7.54 1.15
CA GLY A 173 39.62 -6.75 -0.07
C GLY A 173 40.00 -5.29 0.15
N GLU A 174 40.17 -4.55 -0.93
CA GLU A 174 40.45 -3.12 -0.89
C GLU A 174 39.19 -2.28 -0.72
N TYR A 175 39.25 -1.27 0.13
CA TYR A 175 38.16 -0.31 0.31
C TYR A 175 38.20 0.77 -0.77
N LYS A 176 37.11 0.88 -1.54
CA LYS A 176 36.96 1.91 -2.59
C LYS A 176 36.05 3.06 -2.15
N ASN A 177 34.85 2.75 -1.66
CA ASN A 177 33.87 3.72 -1.14
C ASN A 177 32.78 2.99 -0.33
N SER A 178 31.86 3.75 0.27
CA SER A 178 30.82 3.19 1.16
C SER A 178 29.79 2.28 0.48
N SER A 179 29.64 2.40 -0.84
CA SER A 179 28.63 1.69 -1.63
C SER A 179 29.17 0.48 -2.39
N THR A 180 30.49 0.40 -2.59
CA THR A 180 31.15 -0.69 -3.29
C THR A 180 31.39 -1.85 -2.33
N LYS A 181 30.99 -3.06 -2.73
CA LYS A 181 31.16 -4.25 -1.88
C LYS A 181 32.65 -4.53 -1.66
N ILE A 182 32.99 -4.90 -0.44
CA ILE A 182 34.31 -5.33 0.01
C ILE A 182 34.22 -6.75 0.56
N LYS A 183 35.25 -7.57 0.31
CA LYS A 183 35.32 -8.94 0.83
C LYS A 183 35.79 -8.93 2.28
N ILE A 184 35.03 -9.57 3.16
CA ILE A 184 35.34 -9.71 4.60
C ILE A 184 35.15 -11.15 5.05
N LYS A 185 35.81 -11.53 6.15
CA LYS A 185 35.73 -12.84 6.79
C LYS A 185 35.31 -12.69 8.25
N HIS A 186 34.32 -13.47 8.68
CA HIS A 186 33.95 -13.56 10.09
C HIS A 186 34.80 -14.65 10.77
N LYS A 187 35.64 -14.27 11.74
CA LYS A 187 36.60 -15.16 12.41
C LYS A 187 35.94 -16.34 13.12
N GLN A 188 34.79 -16.12 13.78
CA GLN A 188 34.13 -17.16 14.59
C GLN A 188 33.57 -18.32 13.74
N CYS A 189 32.96 -18.04 12.60
CA CYS A 189 32.36 -19.06 11.73
C CYS A 189 33.17 -19.37 10.46
N GLY A 190 34.27 -18.65 10.23
CA GLY A 190 35.10 -18.76 9.03
C GLY A 190 34.47 -18.24 7.73
N PHE A 191 33.20 -17.83 7.71
CA PHE A 191 32.49 -17.46 6.49
C PHE A 191 33.03 -16.19 5.84
N GLU A 192 33.35 -16.29 4.55
CA GLU A 192 33.79 -15.17 3.70
C GLU A 192 32.63 -14.66 2.85
N TYR A 193 32.42 -13.34 2.85
CA TYR A 193 31.30 -12.75 2.11
C TYR A 193 31.57 -11.31 1.68
N LEU A 194 30.80 -10.87 0.70
CA LEU A 194 30.83 -9.49 0.20
C LEU A 194 29.83 -8.63 0.97
N VAL A 195 30.30 -7.55 1.58
CA VAL A 195 29.46 -6.58 2.30
C VAL A 195 29.66 -5.19 1.74
N ARG A 196 28.63 -4.35 1.72
CA ARG A 196 28.85 -2.91 1.51
C ARG A 196 29.31 -2.29 2.83
N PRO A 197 30.35 -1.44 2.84
CA PRO A 197 30.80 -0.76 4.06
C PRO A 197 29.69 -0.04 4.81
N ILE A 198 28.74 0.61 4.11
CA ILE A 198 27.59 1.27 4.76
C ILE A 198 26.67 0.28 5.49
N ASP A 199 26.45 -0.92 4.93
CA ASP A 199 25.63 -1.95 5.56
C ASP A 199 26.32 -2.49 6.83
N PHE A 200 27.65 -2.68 6.78
CA PHE A 200 28.42 -3.08 7.97
C PHE A 200 28.34 -2.02 9.08
N ILE A 201 28.47 -0.74 8.73
CA ILE A 201 28.33 0.39 9.67
C ILE A 201 26.92 0.41 10.29
N ASN A 202 25.89 0.18 9.50
CA ASN A 202 24.49 0.17 9.93
C ASN A 202 24.09 -1.07 10.76
N GLY A 203 25.04 -1.91 11.16
CA GLY A 203 24.77 -3.04 12.06
C GLY A 203 24.51 -4.37 11.37
N TYR A 204 24.56 -4.45 10.03
CA TYR A 204 24.50 -5.74 9.36
C TYR A 204 25.81 -6.52 9.63
N ARG A 205 25.68 -7.79 10.01
CA ARG A 205 26.79 -8.68 10.40
C ARG A 205 26.78 -9.95 9.57
N CYS A 206 27.62 -10.92 9.92
CA CYS A 206 27.70 -12.20 9.24
C CYS A 206 26.31 -12.83 9.10
N GLY A 207 25.82 -12.98 7.87
CA GLY A 207 24.52 -13.60 7.60
C GLY A 207 24.45 -15.07 8.03
N ASN A 208 25.59 -15.76 8.07
CA ASN A 208 25.69 -17.14 8.53
C ASN A 208 25.54 -17.28 10.06
N CYS A 209 25.92 -16.25 10.82
CA CYS A 209 25.77 -16.20 12.28
C CYS A 209 24.56 -15.38 12.73
N SER A 210 23.83 -14.77 11.80
CA SER A 210 22.65 -14.00 12.13
C SER A 210 21.56 -14.94 12.65
N THR A 211 20.91 -14.58 13.76
CA THR A 211 19.73 -15.25 14.32
C THR A 211 18.55 -15.36 13.33
N ARG A 212 18.65 -14.71 12.17
CA ARG A 212 17.74 -14.83 11.03
C ARG A 212 18.04 -16.05 10.15
N LYS A 213 18.48 -17.16 10.74
CA LYS A 213 18.52 -18.43 10.02
C LYS A 213 17.08 -18.74 9.60
N LYS A 214 16.87 -18.98 8.31
CA LYS A 214 15.56 -19.43 7.83
C LYS A 214 15.29 -20.78 8.48
N LYS A 215 14.10 -20.97 9.04
CA LYS A 215 13.66 -22.26 9.57
C LYS A 215 13.78 -23.31 8.47
N SER A 216 14.20 -24.51 8.84
CA SER A 216 14.11 -25.66 7.96
C SER A 216 12.63 -26.02 7.71
N HIS A 217 12.37 -26.89 6.74
CA HIS A 217 11.01 -27.37 6.51
C HIS A 217 10.49 -28.14 7.73
N GLU A 218 11.28 -29.06 8.27
CA GLU A 218 10.95 -29.86 9.45
C GLU A 218 10.73 -29.00 10.70
N GLU A 219 11.53 -27.95 10.90
CA GLU A 219 11.36 -27.00 12.01
C GLU A 219 10.00 -26.28 11.92
N PHE A 220 9.57 -25.91 10.71
CA PHE A 220 8.27 -25.30 10.49
C PHE A 220 7.10 -26.30 10.67
N GLU A 221 7.24 -27.54 10.20
CA GLU A 221 6.23 -28.58 10.40
C GLU A 221 6.04 -28.89 11.89
N ASN A 222 7.13 -29.01 12.65
CA ASN A 222 7.10 -29.19 14.08
C ASN A 222 6.42 -28.01 14.79
N GLU A 223 6.70 -26.77 14.38
CA GLU A 223 6.04 -25.59 14.95
C GLU A 223 4.53 -25.57 14.70
N VAL A 224 4.09 -25.95 13.49
CA VAL A 224 2.66 -26.10 13.18
C VAL A 224 2.05 -27.20 14.05
N TYR A 225 2.71 -28.35 14.19
CA TYR A 225 2.23 -29.43 15.05
C TYR A 225 2.11 -29.01 16.52
N GLN A 226 3.08 -28.27 17.06
CA GLN A 226 2.98 -27.75 18.43
C GLN A 226 1.83 -26.73 18.60
N LEU A 227 1.46 -26.01 17.54
CA LEU A 227 0.42 -24.97 17.60
C LEU A 227 -1.01 -25.52 17.47
N VAL A 228 -1.22 -26.51 16.60
CA VAL A 228 -2.56 -27.00 16.24
C VAL A 228 -2.68 -28.53 16.26
N GLY A 229 -1.65 -29.23 16.75
CA GLY A 229 -1.60 -30.69 16.76
C GLY A 229 -1.67 -31.27 15.35
N SER A 230 -2.48 -32.31 15.20
CA SER A 230 -2.64 -33.07 13.96
C SER A 230 -3.75 -32.53 13.04
N GLU A 231 -4.34 -31.38 13.36
CA GLU A 231 -5.51 -30.79 12.68
C GLU A 231 -5.21 -30.36 11.22
N TYR A 232 -3.95 -30.04 10.91
CA TYR A 232 -3.51 -29.61 9.58
C TYR A 232 -2.43 -30.50 9.00
N THR A 233 -2.31 -30.52 7.67
CA THR A 233 -1.26 -31.23 6.93
C THR A 233 -0.64 -30.28 5.91
N ILE A 234 0.69 -30.10 5.97
CA ILE A 234 1.43 -29.26 5.04
C ILE A 234 1.70 -30.10 3.78
N LEU A 235 1.29 -29.59 2.61
CA LEU A 235 1.38 -30.32 1.33
C LEU A 235 2.49 -29.78 0.42
N SER A 236 3.10 -28.64 0.77
CA SER A 236 4.15 -28.01 -0.02
C SER A 236 5.34 -27.63 0.84
N LYS A 237 6.54 -27.68 0.25
CA LYS A 237 7.79 -27.32 0.92
C LYS A 237 7.77 -25.88 1.45
N TYR A 238 8.22 -25.70 2.68
CA TYR A 238 8.46 -24.38 3.26
C TYR A 238 9.74 -23.75 2.72
N GLU A 239 9.66 -22.50 2.27
CA GLU A 239 10.81 -21.73 1.76
C GLU A 239 11.21 -20.56 2.66
N ASN A 240 10.21 -19.82 3.16
CA ASN A 240 10.36 -18.68 4.05
C ASN A 240 8.98 -18.26 4.61
N THR A 241 8.96 -17.29 5.52
CA THR A 241 7.76 -16.85 6.25
C THR A 241 6.71 -16.13 5.37
N MET A 242 7.08 -15.68 4.17
CA MET A 242 6.26 -14.87 3.28
C MET A 242 5.80 -15.61 2.02
N SER A 243 6.52 -16.66 1.58
CA SER A 243 6.09 -17.56 0.51
C SER A 243 4.85 -18.33 0.94
N LYS A 244 3.80 -18.35 0.12
CA LYS A 244 2.59 -19.11 0.41
C LYS A 244 2.89 -20.62 0.38
N ILE A 245 2.39 -21.33 1.38
CA ILE A 245 2.37 -22.79 1.44
C ILE A 245 0.95 -23.30 1.15
N LEU A 246 0.85 -24.50 0.58
CA LEU A 246 -0.38 -25.26 0.45
C LEU A 246 -0.56 -26.12 1.70
N ILE A 247 -1.68 -25.92 2.40
CA ILE A 247 -2.01 -26.67 3.61
C ILE A 247 -3.42 -27.27 3.48
N LYS A 248 -3.60 -28.49 4.01
CA LYS A 248 -4.89 -29.17 4.11
C LYS A 248 -5.38 -29.08 5.54
N HIS A 249 -6.61 -28.65 5.75
CA HIS A 249 -7.29 -28.79 7.03
C HIS A 249 -7.94 -30.17 7.09
N LYS A 250 -7.53 -31.04 8.03
CA LYS A 250 -8.03 -32.41 8.07
C LYS A 250 -9.52 -32.47 8.38
N THR A 251 -10.01 -31.60 9.26
CA THR A 251 -11.41 -31.61 9.71
C THR A 251 -12.40 -31.35 8.59
N CYS A 252 -12.17 -30.33 7.74
CA CYS A 252 -13.07 -30.04 6.61
C CYS A 252 -12.59 -30.60 5.26
N GLY A 253 -11.40 -31.21 5.21
CA GLY A 253 -10.80 -31.77 4.00
C GLY A 253 -10.28 -30.76 2.97
N ASN A 254 -10.54 -29.45 3.13
CA ASN A 254 -10.16 -28.43 2.15
C ASN A 254 -8.66 -28.12 2.17
N THR A 255 -8.12 -27.89 0.97
CA THR A 255 -6.74 -27.45 0.75
C THR A 255 -6.70 -25.98 0.32
N TYR A 256 -5.81 -25.17 0.90
CA TYR A 256 -5.73 -23.75 0.61
C TYR A 256 -4.33 -23.18 0.78
N LYS A 257 -4.10 -22.01 0.15
CA LYS A 257 -2.82 -21.31 0.21
C LYS A 257 -2.81 -20.27 1.32
N VAL A 258 -1.81 -20.31 2.20
CA VAL A 258 -1.62 -19.36 3.30
C VAL A 258 -0.14 -19.03 3.47
N THR A 259 0.21 -17.83 3.93
CA THR A 259 1.60 -17.54 4.30
C THR A 259 1.91 -18.08 5.70
N PRO A 260 3.07 -18.71 5.92
CA PRO A 260 3.45 -19.25 7.23
C PRO A 260 3.31 -18.25 8.38
N ASN A 261 3.76 -17.00 8.18
CA ASN A 261 3.61 -15.95 9.19
C ASN A 261 2.15 -15.69 9.57
N MET A 262 1.23 -15.65 8.60
CA MET A 262 -0.19 -15.43 8.88
C MET A 262 -0.81 -16.64 9.58
N PHE A 263 -0.44 -17.86 9.18
CA PHE A 263 -0.92 -19.08 9.81
C PHE A 263 -0.50 -19.14 11.29
N LEU A 264 0.78 -18.90 11.58
CA LEU A 264 1.29 -18.88 12.96
C LEU A 264 0.64 -17.79 13.82
N ARG A 265 0.25 -16.65 13.23
CA ARG A 265 -0.46 -15.56 13.92
C ARG A 265 -1.95 -15.81 14.18
N GLY A 266 -2.50 -16.95 13.76
CA GLY A 266 -3.87 -17.33 14.06
C GLY A 266 -4.82 -17.40 12.85
N ASN A 267 -4.36 -17.09 11.63
CA ASN A 267 -5.23 -17.29 10.46
C ASN A 267 -5.38 -18.79 10.18
N ARG A 268 -6.62 -19.28 10.16
CA ARG A 268 -6.99 -20.70 9.98
C ARG A 268 -7.73 -20.91 8.67
N CYS A 269 -8.28 -22.11 8.47
CA CYS A 269 -8.96 -22.50 7.25
C CYS A 269 -10.05 -21.48 6.88
N PRO A 270 -9.96 -20.81 5.71
CA PRO A 270 -10.93 -19.82 5.27
C PRO A 270 -12.28 -20.44 4.87
N TYR A 271 -12.30 -21.77 4.69
CA TYR A 271 -13.49 -22.55 4.39
C TYR A 271 -14.20 -23.06 5.64
N CYS A 272 -13.51 -23.08 6.78
CA CYS A 272 -14.10 -23.34 8.10
C CYS A 272 -14.64 -22.07 8.73
N LYS A 273 -15.43 -21.33 7.94
CA LYS A 273 -16.26 -20.20 8.36
C LYS A 273 -17.51 -20.69 9.12
N GLU A 274 -17.38 -21.73 9.92
CA GLU A 274 -18.44 -22.07 10.86
C GLU A 274 -18.48 -20.92 11.89
N SER A 275 -19.62 -20.24 11.98
CA SER A 275 -19.78 -19.15 12.93
C SER A 275 -19.55 -19.68 14.36
N LYS A 276 -19.21 -18.79 15.31
CA LYS A 276 -19.09 -19.20 16.72
C LYS A 276 -20.38 -19.86 17.22
N GLY A 277 -21.54 -19.38 16.74
CA GLY A 277 -22.85 -19.95 17.05
C GLY A 277 -23.03 -21.35 16.49
N GLU A 278 -22.74 -21.58 15.20
CA GLU A 278 -22.80 -22.92 14.61
C GLU A 278 -21.90 -23.91 15.36
N LYS A 279 -20.68 -23.51 15.74
CA LYS A 279 -19.78 -24.37 16.54
C LYS A 279 -20.37 -24.74 17.89
N LEU A 280 -21.00 -23.77 18.56
CA LEU A 280 -21.62 -23.99 19.86
C LEU A 280 -22.83 -24.90 19.74
N ILE A 281 -23.70 -24.65 18.75
CA ILE A 281 -24.85 -25.51 18.43
C ILE A 281 -24.39 -26.95 18.19
N ALA A 282 -23.38 -27.14 17.34
CA ALA A 282 -22.84 -28.48 17.07
C ALA A 282 -22.34 -29.18 18.33
N LYS A 283 -21.59 -28.47 19.18
CA LYS A 283 -21.07 -29.01 20.45
C LYS A 283 -22.21 -29.42 21.39
N ILE A 284 -23.28 -28.63 21.44
CA ILE A 284 -24.47 -28.92 22.25
C ILE A 284 -25.20 -30.14 21.71
N LEU A 285 -25.41 -30.23 20.39
CA LEU A 285 -26.02 -31.41 19.76
C LEU A 285 -25.20 -32.68 20.02
N GLU A 286 -23.87 -32.59 19.98
CA GLU A 286 -22.96 -33.69 20.35
C GLU A 286 -23.07 -34.07 21.83
N LEU A 287 -23.16 -33.09 22.74
CA LEU A 287 -23.32 -33.31 24.17
C LEU A 287 -24.60 -34.10 24.50
N TYR A 288 -25.70 -33.81 23.82
CA TYR A 288 -26.97 -34.54 23.97
C TYR A 288 -27.06 -35.81 23.11
N ASN A 289 -25.98 -36.20 22.42
CA ASN A 289 -25.95 -37.36 21.52
C ASN A 289 -27.03 -37.32 20.41
N VAL A 290 -27.36 -36.12 19.93
CA VAL A 290 -28.34 -35.93 18.86
C VAL A 290 -27.67 -36.16 17.51
N ILE A 291 -28.30 -36.95 16.64
CA ILE A 291 -27.82 -37.18 15.28
C ILE A 291 -28.24 -36.00 14.39
N TYR A 292 -27.27 -35.38 13.73
CA TYR A 292 -27.49 -34.23 12.86
C TYR A 292 -26.61 -34.25 11.61
N ASN A 293 -27.07 -33.57 10.56
CA ASN A 293 -26.31 -33.33 9.34
C ASN A 293 -26.02 -31.83 9.20
N ARG A 294 -24.77 -31.48 8.87
CA ARG A 294 -24.40 -30.09 8.59
C ARG A 294 -24.60 -29.74 7.13
N GLN A 295 -24.82 -28.45 6.84
CA GLN A 295 -24.86 -27.90 5.47
C GLN A 295 -25.85 -28.64 4.55
N PHE A 296 -26.97 -29.10 5.12
CA PHE A 296 -27.97 -29.90 4.41
C PHE A 296 -28.67 -29.07 3.34
N ALA A 297 -28.92 -29.63 2.16
CA ALA A 297 -29.58 -28.92 1.07
C ALA A 297 -30.64 -29.80 0.42
N PHE A 298 -31.79 -29.22 0.13
CA PHE A 298 -32.81 -29.86 -0.69
C PHE A 298 -32.52 -29.61 -2.17
N GLU A 299 -32.83 -30.57 -3.04
CA GLU A 299 -32.66 -30.45 -4.48
C GLU A 299 -33.48 -29.29 -5.07
N SER A 300 -34.69 -29.12 -4.55
CA SER A 300 -35.69 -28.15 -4.95
C SER A 300 -35.50 -26.76 -4.33
N CYS A 301 -34.77 -26.63 -3.22
CA CYS A 301 -34.51 -25.33 -2.57
C CYS A 301 -33.27 -24.68 -3.17
N LYS A 302 -33.45 -23.79 -4.16
CA LYS A 302 -32.36 -23.13 -4.88
C LYS A 302 -32.68 -21.67 -5.21
N ASN A 303 -31.63 -20.86 -5.31
CA ASN A 303 -31.70 -19.53 -5.95
C ASN A 303 -31.04 -19.62 -7.34
N ILE A 304 -29.70 -19.53 -7.40
CA ILE A 304 -28.89 -19.90 -8.56
C ILE A 304 -28.32 -21.32 -8.35
N THR A 305 -27.81 -21.57 -7.14
CA THR A 305 -27.37 -22.88 -6.65
C THR A 305 -28.26 -23.34 -5.51
N LYS A 306 -28.16 -24.62 -5.14
CA LYS A 306 -28.85 -25.18 -3.96
C LYS A 306 -28.50 -24.37 -2.71
N LEU A 307 -29.51 -24.07 -1.92
CA LEU A 307 -29.37 -23.37 -0.65
C LEU A 307 -29.14 -24.39 0.46
N ARG A 308 -28.17 -24.12 1.31
CA ARG A 308 -27.74 -24.99 2.41
C ARG A 308 -28.26 -24.45 3.73
N PHE A 309 -28.71 -25.36 4.58
CA PHE A 309 -29.10 -25.13 5.95
C PHE A 309 -27.99 -25.56 6.91
N ASP A 310 -27.79 -24.83 8.00
CA ASP A 310 -26.66 -25.08 8.91
C ASP A 310 -26.73 -26.47 9.54
N PHE A 311 -27.90 -26.82 10.09
CA PHE A 311 -28.16 -28.12 10.70
C PHE A 311 -29.50 -28.71 10.24
N SER A 312 -29.48 -30.03 10.03
CA SER A 312 -30.65 -30.86 9.77
C SER A 312 -30.71 -31.97 10.80
N ILE A 313 -31.76 -31.99 11.60
CA ILE A 313 -31.94 -32.92 12.72
C ILE A 313 -33.18 -33.76 12.49
N LYS A 314 -33.08 -35.07 12.72
CA LYS A 314 -34.21 -36.00 12.60
C LYS A 314 -34.53 -36.59 13.95
N SER A 315 -35.74 -36.35 14.45
CA SER A 315 -36.34 -37.13 15.52
C SER A 315 -37.09 -38.34 14.94
N LYS A 316 -37.66 -39.17 15.80
CA LYS A 316 -38.49 -40.32 15.39
C LYS A 316 -39.74 -39.91 14.61
N GLU A 317 -40.24 -38.70 14.87
CA GLU A 317 -41.53 -38.21 14.36
C GLU A 317 -41.38 -37.04 13.39
N THR A 318 -40.24 -36.33 13.40
CA THR A 318 -40.13 -35.06 12.68
C THR A 318 -38.70 -34.82 12.18
N HIS A 319 -38.59 -34.24 10.99
CA HIS A 319 -37.34 -33.69 10.45
C HIS A 319 -37.41 -32.17 10.54
N PHE A 320 -36.51 -31.55 11.32
CA PHE A 320 -36.44 -30.10 11.45
C PHE A 320 -35.04 -29.56 11.15
N LEU A 321 -34.99 -28.26 10.89
CA LEU A 321 -33.79 -27.52 10.52
C LEU A 321 -33.45 -26.47 11.57
N VAL A 322 -32.17 -26.16 11.71
CA VAL A 322 -31.69 -25.04 12.54
C VAL A 322 -30.74 -24.17 11.71
N GLU A 323 -30.95 -22.85 11.76
CA GLU A 323 -30.06 -21.81 11.22
C GLU A 323 -29.57 -20.91 12.35
N TYR A 324 -28.29 -20.53 12.30
CA TYR A 324 -27.75 -19.49 13.15
C TYR A 324 -27.47 -18.23 12.34
N ASP A 325 -28.25 -17.18 12.61
CA ASP A 325 -28.18 -15.93 11.87
C ASP A 325 -27.18 -14.99 12.52
N GLY A 326 -25.97 -14.94 11.95
CA GLY A 326 -24.95 -13.96 12.34
C GLY A 326 -25.37 -12.51 12.06
N ILE A 327 -24.62 -11.55 12.64
CA ILE A 327 -24.88 -10.11 12.51
C ILE A 327 -25.06 -9.62 11.06
N GLN A 328 -24.40 -10.28 10.10
CA GLN A 328 -24.51 -9.98 8.66
C GLN A 328 -25.91 -10.23 8.05
N HIS A 329 -26.80 -10.97 8.71
CA HIS A 329 -28.20 -11.15 8.29
C HIS A 329 -29.06 -9.93 8.61
N PHE A 330 -28.61 -9.11 9.57
CA PHE A 330 -29.37 -7.98 10.10
C PHE A 330 -28.80 -6.62 9.67
N ILE A 331 -27.48 -6.51 9.50
CA ILE A 331 -26.81 -5.29 9.06
C ILE A 331 -25.88 -5.50 7.85
N PRO A 332 -25.64 -4.47 7.01
CA PRO A 332 -24.82 -4.57 5.81
C PRO A 332 -23.31 -4.54 6.10
N SER A 333 -22.78 -5.56 6.80
CA SER A 333 -21.36 -5.63 7.19
C SER A 333 -20.37 -5.69 6.02
N PHE A 334 -20.80 -6.21 4.86
CA PHE A 334 -19.96 -6.38 3.65
C PHE A 334 -20.51 -5.60 2.45
N GLY A 335 -21.28 -4.55 2.72
CA GLY A 335 -21.90 -3.69 1.71
C GLY A 335 -23.35 -4.06 1.39
N LYS A 336 -24.07 -3.10 0.80
CA LYS A 336 -25.52 -3.14 0.58
C LYS A 336 -25.94 -4.30 -0.34
N ASP A 337 -25.18 -4.59 -1.39
CA ASP A 337 -25.53 -5.64 -2.34
C ASP A 337 -25.41 -7.04 -1.74
N SER A 338 -24.40 -7.27 -0.88
CA SER A 338 -24.26 -8.55 -0.17
C SER A 338 -25.42 -8.77 0.78
N PHE A 339 -25.81 -7.71 1.50
CA PHE A 339 -26.93 -7.76 2.43
C PHE A 339 -28.27 -8.04 1.75
N LEU A 340 -28.54 -7.40 0.60
CA LEU A 340 -29.74 -7.66 -0.19
C LEU A 340 -29.79 -9.11 -0.69
N ARG A 341 -28.64 -9.68 -1.11
CA ARG A 341 -28.56 -11.10 -1.50
C ARG A 341 -28.81 -12.05 -0.32
N THR A 342 -28.28 -11.74 0.86
CA THR A 342 -28.54 -12.51 2.09
C THR A 342 -30.03 -12.52 2.41
N LYS A 343 -30.68 -11.34 2.44
CA LYS A 343 -32.13 -11.24 2.68
C LYS A 343 -32.98 -12.02 1.69
N ALA A 344 -32.66 -11.92 0.39
CA ALA A 344 -33.37 -12.68 -0.64
C ALA A 344 -33.21 -14.19 -0.43
N THR A 345 -32.02 -14.64 -0.02
CA THR A 345 -31.75 -16.06 0.26
C THR A 345 -32.51 -16.55 1.49
N ASP A 346 -32.56 -15.76 2.56
CA ASP A 346 -33.30 -16.08 3.78
C ASP A 346 -34.80 -16.20 3.52
N GLN A 347 -35.37 -15.30 2.71
CA GLN A 347 -36.77 -15.36 2.31
C GLN A 347 -37.09 -16.63 1.53
N ILE A 348 -36.23 -17.05 0.60
CA ILE A 348 -36.43 -18.30 -0.16
C ILE A 348 -36.42 -19.50 0.79
N LYS A 349 -35.46 -19.57 1.73
CA LYS A 349 -35.38 -20.63 2.73
C LYS A 349 -36.64 -20.70 3.59
N ASN A 350 -37.07 -19.56 4.13
CA ASN A 350 -38.25 -19.48 5.01
C ASN A 350 -39.51 -19.93 4.26
N GLN A 351 -39.73 -19.41 3.05
CA GLN A 351 -40.91 -19.73 2.26
C GLN A 351 -40.92 -21.21 1.86
N TYR A 352 -39.75 -21.78 1.54
CA TYR A 352 -39.61 -23.19 1.22
C TYR A 352 -40.00 -24.07 2.41
N CYS A 353 -39.50 -23.76 3.61
CA CYS A 353 -39.83 -24.50 4.82
C CYS A 353 -41.33 -24.42 5.16
N ILE A 354 -41.95 -23.24 5.03
CA ILE A 354 -43.39 -23.04 5.26
C ILE A 354 -44.23 -23.86 4.26
N GLN A 355 -43.88 -23.83 2.97
CA GLN A 355 -44.64 -24.53 1.91
C GLN A 355 -44.55 -26.05 2.01
N ASN A 356 -43.46 -26.59 2.53
CA ASN A 356 -43.22 -28.02 2.62
C ASN A 356 -43.47 -28.58 4.04
N ASP A 357 -44.02 -27.75 4.93
CA ASP A 357 -44.26 -28.10 6.34
C ASP A 357 -43.02 -28.68 7.05
N ILE A 358 -41.87 -28.04 6.81
CA ILE A 358 -40.59 -28.41 7.43
C ILE A 358 -40.31 -27.41 8.55
N PRO A 359 -40.30 -27.83 9.84
CA PRO A 359 -39.99 -26.93 10.93
C PRO A 359 -38.57 -26.36 10.81
N LEU A 360 -38.46 -25.03 10.83
CA LEU A 360 -37.19 -24.31 10.78
C LEU A 360 -37.05 -23.44 12.03
N ILE A 361 -35.99 -23.67 12.81
CA ILE A 361 -35.61 -22.86 13.97
C ILE A 361 -34.54 -21.86 13.53
N ARG A 362 -34.76 -20.57 13.72
CA ARG A 362 -33.76 -19.52 13.43
C ARG A 362 -33.31 -18.83 14.71
N ILE A 363 -32.02 -18.98 15.04
CA ILE A 363 -31.43 -18.39 16.26
C ILE A 363 -30.60 -17.16 15.85
N PRO A 364 -31.00 -15.94 16.26
CA PRO A 364 -30.28 -14.72 15.91
C PRO A 364 -29.00 -14.53 16.74
N TYR A 365 -28.05 -13.75 16.23
CA TYR A 365 -26.73 -13.58 16.88
C TYR A 365 -26.77 -13.01 18.30
N TRP A 366 -27.78 -12.21 18.66
CA TRP A 366 -27.91 -11.63 20.00
C TRP A 366 -28.36 -12.65 21.06
N GLU A 367 -28.88 -13.81 20.65
CA GLU A 367 -29.22 -14.92 21.55
C GLU A 367 -28.02 -15.86 21.77
N TYR A 368 -26.79 -15.45 21.42
CA TYR A 368 -25.60 -16.30 21.49
C TYR A 368 -25.39 -16.93 22.87
N ASP A 369 -25.53 -16.15 23.94
CA ASP A 369 -25.34 -16.63 25.31
C ASP A 369 -26.49 -17.53 25.78
N ASN A 370 -27.65 -17.50 25.09
CA ASN A 370 -28.83 -18.30 25.39
C ASN A 370 -28.96 -19.55 24.49
N ILE A 371 -28.00 -19.81 23.58
CA ILE A 371 -28.09 -20.92 22.61
C ILE A 371 -28.34 -22.27 23.30
N GLU A 372 -27.65 -22.53 24.41
CA GLU A 372 -27.81 -23.77 25.17
C GLU A 372 -29.23 -23.94 25.70
N TYR A 373 -29.74 -22.90 26.37
CA TYR A 373 -31.12 -22.87 26.90
C TYR A 373 -32.18 -23.02 25.79
N ILE A 374 -32.00 -22.33 24.67
CA ILE A 374 -32.92 -22.42 23.52
C ILE A 374 -32.90 -23.84 22.93
N LEU A 375 -31.71 -24.42 22.71
CA LEU A 375 -31.59 -25.75 22.13
C LEU A 375 -32.14 -26.84 23.06
N GLU A 376 -31.94 -26.75 24.37
CA GLU A 376 -32.55 -27.69 25.30
C GLU A 376 -34.06 -27.77 25.11
N HIS A 377 -34.73 -26.62 25.07
CA HIS A 377 -36.19 -26.58 24.92
C HIS A 377 -36.65 -27.02 23.54
N VAL A 378 -35.92 -26.65 22.49
CA VAL A 378 -36.19 -27.10 21.11
C VAL A 378 -36.05 -28.63 21.00
N LEU A 379 -34.97 -29.20 21.53
CA LEU A 379 -34.72 -30.64 21.49
C LEU A 379 -35.78 -31.40 22.29
N ALA A 380 -36.18 -30.89 23.47
CA ALA A 380 -37.25 -31.47 24.26
C ALA A 380 -38.61 -31.37 23.56
N TYR A 381 -38.91 -30.22 22.94
CA TYR A 381 -40.14 -30.01 22.16
C TYR A 381 -40.28 -31.03 21.01
N PHE A 382 -39.17 -31.35 20.33
CA PHE A 382 -39.12 -32.37 19.27
C PHE A 382 -38.83 -33.80 19.78
N ARG A 383 -38.96 -34.05 21.09
CA ARG A 383 -38.81 -35.36 21.76
C ARG A 383 -37.45 -36.05 21.52
N LEU A 384 -36.39 -35.27 21.45
CA LEU A 384 -35.01 -35.77 21.35
C LEU A 384 -34.33 -35.94 22.72
N ILE A 385 -34.78 -35.19 23.72
CA ILE A 385 -34.32 -35.29 25.11
C ILE A 385 -35.52 -35.21 26.07
N ASP A 386 -35.36 -35.76 27.27
CA ASP A 386 -36.38 -35.69 28.31
C ASP A 386 -36.21 -34.42 29.16
N LYS A 387 -37.23 -33.56 29.17
CA LYS A 387 -37.32 -32.36 30.00
C LYS A 387 -38.77 -32.17 30.45
N GLN A 388 -39.00 -31.98 31.75
CA GLN A 388 -40.35 -31.83 32.32
C GLN A 388 -40.98 -30.46 32.03
N ASP A 389 -40.17 -29.39 32.06
CA ASP A 389 -40.62 -28.01 31.88
C ASP A 389 -40.22 -27.44 30.52
N VAL A 390 -40.90 -27.88 29.45
CA VAL A 390 -40.69 -27.36 28.10
C VAL A 390 -41.44 -26.05 27.92
N ASP A 391 -40.72 -24.94 27.83
CA ASP A 391 -41.27 -23.63 27.48
C ASP A 391 -41.56 -23.57 25.96
N LYS A 392 -42.83 -23.80 25.61
CA LYS A 392 -43.31 -23.83 24.22
C LYS A 392 -43.31 -22.45 23.58
N ASP A 393 -43.59 -21.41 24.35
CA ASP A 393 -43.66 -20.04 23.85
C ASP A 393 -42.27 -19.58 23.37
N LEU A 394 -41.21 -19.97 24.10
CA LEU A 394 -39.83 -19.78 23.65
C LEU A 394 -39.55 -20.48 22.32
N VAL A 395 -39.97 -21.75 22.15
CA VAL A 395 -39.74 -22.48 20.91
C VAL A 395 -40.51 -21.85 19.75
N HIS A 396 -41.77 -21.45 19.98
CA HIS A 396 -42.61 -20.78 18.99
C HIS A 396 -42.03 -19.43 18.54
N LYS A 397 -41.36 -18.70 19.43
CA LYS A 397 -40.64 -17.46 19.09
C LYS A 397 -39.59 -17.65 17.99
N PHE A 398 -38.92 -18.80 17.95
CA PHE A 398 -37.84 -19.09 16.98
C PHE A 398 -38.27 -19.99 15.81
N LEU A 399 -39.49 -20.54 15.87
CA LEU A 399 -40.03 -21.46 14.87
C LEU A 399 -40.68 -20.70 13.70
N VAL A 400 -40.02 -20.69 12.54
CA VAL A 400 -40.42 -19.95 11.34
C VAL A 400 -41.81 -20.31 10.84
N ASN A 401 -42.20 -21.58 10.99
CA ASN A 401 -43.47 -22.08 10.51
C ASN A 401 -44.63 -21.80 11.49
N HIS A 402 -44.38 -21.17 12.64
CA HIS A 402 -45.40 -20.86 13.63
C HIS A 402 -46.19 -19.59 13.23
N PRO A 403 -47.51 -19.52 13.44
CA PRO A 403 -48.33 -18.35 13.09
C PRO A 403 -47.88 -17.03 13.73
N ASP A 404 -47.26 -17.10 14.91
CA ASP A 404 -46.78 -15.92 15.64
C ASP A 404 -45.44 -15.39 15.12
N TRP A 405 -44.74 -16.18 14.30
CA TRP A 405 -43.48 -15.80 13.72
C TRP A 405 -43.69 -14.95 12.46
N SER A 406 -42.97 -13.83 12.35
CA SER A 406 -42.88 -13.09 11.09
C SER A 406 -41.47 -12.61 10.81
N HIS A 407 -41.07 -12.68 9.54
CA HIS A 407 -39.72 -12.27 9.13
C HIS A 407 -39.45 -10.79 9.43
N GLU A 408 -40.47 -9.95 9.31
CA GLU A 408 -40.37 -8.51 9.60
C GLU A 408 -40.13 -8.24 11.09
N LYS A 409 -40.87 -8.92 11.98
CA LYS A 409 -40.65 -8.85 13.44
C LYS A 409 -39.30 -9.43 13.82
N TYR A 410 -38.87 -10.50 13.17
CA TYR A 410 -37.58 -11.13 13.41
C TYR A 410 -36.40 -10.20 13.07
N ILE A 411 -36.48 -9.50 11.93
CA ILE A 411 -35.44 -8.55 11.51
C ILE A 411 -35.47 -7.27 12.37
N SER A 412 -36.64 -6.80 12.79
CA SER A 412 -36.76 -5.54 13.56
C SER A 412 -36.29 -5.62 15.01
N GLN A 413 -36.09 -6.83 15.54
CA GLN A 413 -35.54 -7.05 16.89
C GLN A 413 -34.03 -6.82 16.96
N ALA A 414 -33.34 -6.70 15.83
CA ALA A 414 -31.92 -6.39 15.78
C ALA A 414 -31.68 -4.94 16.26
N SER A 415 -31.11 -4.79 17.45
CA SER A 415 -30.71 -3.51 18.04
C SER A 415 -29.25 -3.18 17.78
#